data_AF-A0A7S2LAU8-F1
#
_entry.id   AF-A0A7S2LAU8-F1
#
_cell.length_a   1.000
_cell.length_b   1.000
_cell.length_c   1.000
_cell.angle_alpha   90.00
_cell.angle_beta   90.00
_cell.angle_gamma   90.00
#
_symmetry.space_group_name_H-M   'P 1'
#
loop_
_entity.id
_entity.type
_entity.pdbx_description
1 polymer ?
#
loop_
_entity_poly.entity_id
_entity_poly.type
_entity_poly.pdbx_seq_one_letter_code
_entity_poly.pdbx_strand_id
1 'polypeptide(L)'
;AAVLLQEVIPPQLELFAARQTLGSQYDIVCADSPKLPYYCAILLHKAKAKMIAPPRTRHFATSKMGRHLLSVDVVIGGRTDAPLTLMTTHLESMKQERTERVKQFTEVLQVMVESSVSAFPPRTAVLAGDLNIRDDEVLAARKKARVLSAGSIDGIVDAWS
;
A
#
# COMPACT_ATOMS: atom_id res chain seq x y z
N ALA A 1 10.07 3.68 -11.03
CA ALA A 1 10.20 2.21 -10.97
C ALA A 1 8.84 1.58 -10.66
N ALA A 2 8.08 2.17 -9.74
CA ALA A 2 6.68 1.85 -9.54
C ALA A 2 5.81 3.12 -9.58
N VAL A 3 4.52 2.98 -9.83
CA VAL A 3 3.48 4.02 -9.68
C VAL A 3 2.37 3.41 -8.84
N LEU A 4 1.88 4.13 -7.83
CA LEU A 4 0.85 3.67 -6.91
C LEU A 4 -0.40 4.52 -7.13
N LEU A 5 -1.49 3.88 -7.54
CA LEU A 5 -2.73 4.52 -7.95
C LEU A 5 -3.86 4.20 -6.98
N GLN A 6 -4.77 5.15 -6.82
CA GLN A 6 -6.02 5.03 -6.06
C GLN A 6 -7.20 5.34 -6.99
N GLU A 7 -8.40 4.86 -6.64
CA GLU A 7 -9.64 5.07 -7.41
C GLU A 7 -9.60 4.53 -8.86
N VAL A 8 -8.82 3.48 -9.13
CA VAL A 8 -8.79 2.85 -10.45
C VAL A 8 -10.07 2.06 -10.68
N ILE A 9 -10.74 2.30 -11.81
CA ILE A 9 -11.93 1.56 -12.24
C ILE A 9 -11.61 0.56 -13.37
N PRO A 10 -12.42 -0.49 -13.60
CA PRO A 10 -12.12 -1.50 -14.63
C PRO A 10 -11.86 -0.95 -16.05
N PRO A 11 -12.63 0.03 -16.57
CA PRO A 11 -12.34 0.61 -17.88
C PRO A 11 -10.97 1.29 -17.97
N GLN A 12 -10.50 1.92 -16.88
CA GLN A 12 -9.16 2.50 -16.84
C GLN A 12 -8.08 1.41 -16.83
N LEU A 13 -8.34 0.30 -16.13
CA LEU A 13 -7.41 -0.83 -16.11
C LEU A 13 -7.23 -1.44 -17.51
N GLU A 14 -8.31 -1.60 -18.26
CA GLU A 14 -8.25 -2.05 -19.66
C GLU A 14 -7.38 -1.11 -20.52
N LEU A 15 -7.58 0.20 -20.35
CA LEU A 15 -6.78 1.21 -21.03
C LEU A 15 -5.31 1.16 -20.61
N PHE A 16 -4.98 0.93 -19.34
CA PHE A 16 -3.60 0.80 -18.87
C PHE A 16 -2.95 -0.51 -19.36
N ALA A 17 -3.71 -1.60 -19.40
CA ALA A 17 -3.24 -2.92 -19.81
C ALA A 17 -3.01 -3.03 -21.33
N ALA A 18 -3.63 -2.14 -22.12
CA ALA A 18 -3.44 -2.10 -23.56
C ALA A 18 -1.95 -1.96 -23.93
N ARG A 19 -1.50 -2.73 -24.93
CA ARG A 19 -0.09 -2.74 -25.34
C ARG A 19 0.37 -1.39 -25.91
N GLN A 20 -0.55 -0.66 -26.52
CA GLN A 20 -0.35 0.66 -27.11
C GLN A 20 -0.15 1.77 -26.06
N THR A 21 -0.47 1.50 -24.79
CA THR A 21 -0.32 2.43 -23.67
C THR A 21 0.75 1.91 -22.70
N LEU A 22 0.39 1.61 -21.44
CA LEU A 22 1.31 1.24 -20.37
C LEU A 22 1.60 -0.26 -20.33
N GLY A 23 0.75 -1.11 -20.93
CA GLY A 23 0.85 -2.58 -20.84
C GLY A 23 2.12 -3.16 -21.45
N SER A 24 2.79 -2.45 -22.36
CA SER A 24 4.10 -2.85 -22.87
C SER A 24 5.26 -2.59 -21.89
N GLN A 25 5.09 -1.63 -20.96
CA GLN A 25 6.16 -1.16 -20.07
C GLN A 25 5.94 -1.53 -18.60
N TYR A 26 4.70 -1.76 -18.19
CA TYR A 26 4.32 -1.98 -16.80
C TYR A 26 3.59 -3.32 -16.62
N ASP A 27 3.94 -4.02 -15.53
CA ASP A 27 3.07 -5.02 -14.94
C ASP A 27 2.09 -4.30 -14.00
N ILE A 28 0.80 -4.64 -14.09
CA ILE A 28 -0.25 -4.00 -13.31
C ILE A 28 -0.72 -4.96 -12.22
N VAL A 29 -0.49 -4.57 -10.98
CA VAL A 29 -0.94 -5.28 -9.79
C VAL A 29 -2.21 -4.61 -9.28
N CYS A 30 -3.27 -5.37 -9.08
CA CYS A 30 -4.55 -4.88 -8.57
C CYS A 30 -4.95 -5.60 -7.29
N ALA A 31 -5.93 -5.05 -6.57
CA ALA A 31 -6.53 -5.70 -5.44
C ALA A 31 -7.20 -7.02 -5.85
N ASP A 32 -6.99 -8.07 -5.05
CA ASP A 32 -7.73 -9.31 -5.18
C ASP A 32 -9.16 -9.11 -4.64
N SER A 33 -10.14 -9.51 -5.45
CA SER A 33 -11.57 -9.50 -5.11
C SER A 33 -12.03 -8.16 -4.52
N PRO A 34 -11.98 -7.05 -5.30
CA PRO A 34 -12.34 -5.73 -4.81
C PRO A 34 -13.82 -5.68 -4.40
N LYS A 35 -14.10 -5.06 -3.24
CA LYS A 35 -15.48 -4.97 -2.69
C LYS A 35 -16.37 -3.99 -3.45
N LEU A 36 -15.79 -3.04 -4.17
CA LEU A 36 -16.47 -2.00 -4.97
C LEU A 36 -15.76 -1.88 -6.32
N PRO A 37 -16.42 -1.31 -7.36
CA PRO A 37 -15.85 -1.20 -8.71
C PRO A 37 -14.80 -0.08 -8.85
N TYR A 38 -14.08 0.22 -7.76
CA TYR A 38 -12.89 1.06 -7.75
C TYR A 38 -11.90 0.51 -6.71
N TYR A 39 -10.61 0.56 -7.01
CA TYR A 39 -9.59 -0.05 -6.16
C TYR A 39 -8.21 0.57 -6.33
N CYS A 40 -7.26 0.15 -5.52
CA CYS A 40 -5.87 0.53 -5.70
C CYS A 40 -5.20 -0.34 -6.76
N ALA A 41 -4.22 0.23 -7.46
CA ALA A 41 -3.32 -0.50 -8.34
C ALA A 41 -1.87 -0.08 -8.13
N ILE A 42 -0.94 -0.99 -8.38
CA ILE A 42 0.50 -0.71 -8.42
C ILE A 42 1.01 -1.09 -9.81
N LEU A 43 1.59 -0.12 -10.52
CA LEU A 43 2.22 -0.34 -11.81
C LEU A 43 3.72 -0.51 -11.59
N LEU A 44 4.28 -1.66 -11.96
CA LEU A 44 5.70 -1.98 -11.84
C LEU A 44 6.36 -1.92 -13.22
N HIS A 45 7.35 -1.04 -13.39
CA HIS A 45 8.05 -0.94 -14.67
C HIS A 45 8.86 -2.21 -14.93
N LYS A 46 8.54 -2.97 -15.98
CA LYS A 46 9.07 -4.32 -16.28
C LYS A 46 10.61 -4.41 -16.26
N ALA A 47 11.29 -3.39 -16.80
CA ALA A 47 12.75 -3.37 -16.84
C ALA A 47 13.41 -2.90 -15.53
N LYS A 48 12.67 -2.26 -14.61
CA LYS A 48 13.23 -1.56 -13.44
C LYS A 48 12.77 -2.13 -12.11
N ALA A 49 11.67 -2.87 -12.07
CA ALA A 49 11.13 -3.48 -10.87
C ALA A 49 10.71 -4.92 -11.17
N LYS A 50 11.18 -5.87 -10.37
CA LYS A 50 10.78 -7.28 -10.46
C LYS A 50 10.01 -7.65 -9.21
N MET A 51 8.79 -8.16 -9.38
CA MET A 51 8.00 -8.75 -8.31
C MET A 51 8.67 -10.06 -7.84
N ILE A 52 8.82 -10.25 -6.53
CA ILE A 52 9.49 -11.42 -5.94
C ILE A 52 8.55 -12.33 -5.14
N ALA A 53 7.30 -11.91 -4.93
CA ALA A 53 6.25 -12.70 -4.30
C ALA A 53 4.88 -12.27 -4.86
N PRO A 54 3.84 -13.12 -4.78
CA PRO A 54 2.48 -12.73 -5.14
C PRO A 54 2.03 -11.48 -4.35
N PRO A 55 1.27 -10.59 -5.00
CA PRO A 55 0.73 -9.42 -4.33
C PRO A 55 -0.29 -9.84 -3.26
N ARG A 56 -0.42 -9.02 -2.22
CA ARG A 56 -1.33 -9.27 -1.10
C ARG A 56 -2.33 -8.14 -0.98
N THR A 57 -3.58 -8.50 -0.81
CA THR A 57 -4.68 -7.57 -0.54
C THR A 57 -5.25 -7.84 0.84
N ARG A 58 -5.24 -6.82 1.70
CA ARG A 58 -5.88 -6.87 3.02
C ARG A 58 -7.04 -5.89 3.06
N HIS A 59 -8.26 -6.41 3.07
CA HIS A 59 -9.47 -5.59 3.17
C HIS A 59 -9.66 -5.06 4.58
N PHE A 60 -10.00 -3.78 4.73
CA PHE A 60 -10.40 -3.25 6.03
C PHE A 60 -11.82 -3.73 6.33
N ALA A 61 -11.98 -4.43 7.45
CA ALA A 61 -13.23 -5.13 7.76
C ALA A 61 -14.41 -4.17 7.97
N THR A 62 -14.15 -2.99 8.55
CA THR A 62 -15.17 -1.98 8.91
C THR A 62 -15.31 -0.84 7.91
N SER A 63 -14.52 -0.86 6.84
CA SER A 63 -14.62 0.13 5.75
C SER A 63 -16.01 0.08 5.12
N LYS A 64 -16.64 1.24 4.93
CA LYS A 64 -17.89 1.38 4.16
C LYS A 64 -17.62 1.71 2.69
N MET A 65 -16.39 2.12 2.37
CA MET A 65 -15.97 2.53 1.04
C MET A 65 -15.09 1.49 0.32
N GLY A 66 -15.19 0.19 0.65
CA GLY A 66 -14.42 -0.87 -0.03
C GLY A 66 -12.89 -0.76 0.08
N ARG A 67 -12.38 -0.08 1.11
CA ARG A 67 -10.95 0.22 1.30
C ARG A 67 -10.15 -1.01 1.69
N HIS A 68 -8.91 -1.04 1.24
CA HIS A 68 -7.97 -2.14 1.43
C HIS A 68 -6.53 -1.61 1.38
N LEU A 69 -5.60 -2.42 1.88
CA LEU A 69 -4.17 -2.26 1.69
C LEU A 69 -3.71 -3.25 0.60
N LEU A 70 -3.16 -2.72 -0.49
CA LEU A 70 -2.52 -3.50 -1.55
C LEU A 70 -1.01 -3.45 -1.34
N SER A 71 -0.35 -4.61 -1.33
CA SER A 71 1.10 -4.70 -1.14
C SER A 71 1.75 -5.66 -2.12
N VAL A 72 2.99 -5.38 -2.51
CA VAL A 72 3.79 -6.23 -3.39
C VAL A 72 5.26 -6.16 -2.98
N ASP A 73 5.91 -7.31 -2.92
CA ASP A 73 7.34 -7.39 -2.66
C ASP A 73 8.11 -7.31 -3.98
N VAL A 74 9.11 -6.45 -4.05
CA VAL A 74 9.86 -6.16 -5.27
C VAL A 74 11.35 -5.99 -5.05
N VAL A 75 12.11 -6.22 -6.11
CA VAL A 75 13.50 -5.76 -6.27
C VAL A 75 13.52 -4.65 -7.32
N ILE A 76 14.12 -3.51 -6.97
CA ILE A 76 14.26 -2.36 -7.87
C ILE A 76 15.70 -2.24 -8.35
N GLY A 77 15.89 -2.04 -9.66
CA GLY A 77 17.21 -1.84 -10.27
C GLY A 77 18.19 -3.01 -10.10
N GLY A 78 17.68 -4.22 -9.85
CA GLY A 78 18.50 -5.41 -9.62
C GLY A 78 19.10 -5.54 -8.21
N ARG A 79 18.75 -4.65 -7.27
CA ARG A 79 19.24 -4.68 -5.88
C ARG A 79 18.56 -5.76 -5.03
N THR A 80 19.05 -7.00 -5.14
CA THR A 80 18.49 -8.16 -4.42
C THR A 80 18.84 -8.20 -2.94
N ASP A 81 19.85 -7.45 -2.52
CA ASP A 81 20.30 -7.28 -1.13
C ASP A 81 19.41 -6.36 -0.30
N ALA A 82 18.62 -5.50 -0.95
CA ALA A 82 17.69 -4.57 -0.32
C ALA A 82 16.29 -4.62 -0.97
N PRO A 83 15.57 -5.75 -0.85
CA PRO A 83 14.21 -5.86 -1.38
C PRO A 83 13.26 -4.91 -0.64
N LEU A 84 12.23 -4.46 -1.37
CA LEU A 84 11.21 -3.55 -0.86
C LEU A 84 9.85 -4.23 -0.79
N THR A 85 9.03 -3.83 0.17
CA THR A 85 7.59 -4.06 0.13
C THR A 85 6.91 -2.75 -0.19
N LEU A 86 6.38 -2.61 -1.40
CA LEU A 86 5.58 -1.44 -1.79
C LEU A 86 4.14 -1.65 -1.34
N MET A 87 3.56 -0.62 -0.75
CA MET A 87 2.19 -0.64 -0.24
C MET A 87 1.44 0.61 -0.68
N THR A 88 0.19 0.44 -1.12
CA THR A 88 -0.75 1.55 -1.36
C THR A 88 -2.07 1.25 -0.70
N THR A 89 -2.72 2.31 -0.26
CA THR A 89 -4.09 2.27 0.22
C THR A 89 -4.75 3.61 -0.09
N HIS A 90 -6.07 3.58 -0.13
CA HIS A 90 -6.90 4.78 -0.14
C HIS A 90 -7.72 4.74 1.14
N LEU A 91 -7.30 5.43 2.21
CA LEU A 91 -7.98 5.33 3.50
C LEU A 91 -9.35 6.05 3.49
N GLU A 92 -10.23 5.67 4.41
CA GLU A 92 -11.61 6.17 4.52
C GLU A 92 -11.64 7.70 4.39
N SER A 93 -12.37 8.16 3.38
CA SER A 93 -12.45 9.58 3.02
C SER A 93 -13.43 10.31 3.93
N MET A 94 -13.49 11.64 3.78
CA MET A 94 -14.37 12.53 4.53
C MET A 94 -13.97 12.73 6.00
N LYS A 95 -14.36 13.89 6.54
CA LYS A 95 -13.99 14.32 7.89
C LYS A 95 -14.62 13.43 8.97
N GLN A 96 -15.89 13.05 8.79
CA GLN A 96 -16.66 12.27 9.76
C GLN A 96 -16.17 10.84 9.94
N GLU A 97 -15.46 10.28 8.96
CA GLU A 97 -14.92 8.92 9.04
C GLU A 97 -13.53 8.86 9.71
N ARG A 98 -13.17 9.90 10.47
CA ARG A 98 -11.92 9.97 11.25
C ARG A 98 -11.64 8.70 12.06
N THR A 99 -12.65 8.18 12.76
CA THR A 99 -12.47 6.99 13.61
C THR A 99 -12.05 5.77 12.81
N GLU A 100 -12.67 5.55 11.65
CA GLU A 100 -12.34 4.45 10.75
C GLU A 100 -10.96 4.68 10.11
N ARG A 101 -10.68 5.87 9.59
CA ARG A 101 -9.38 6.20 8.99
C ARG A 101 -8.21 6.01 9.97
N VAL A 102 -8.34 6.46 11.22
CA VAL A 102 -7.32 6.23 12.26
C VAL A 102 -7.12 4.73 12.53
N LYS A 103 -8.21 3.95 12.55
CA LYS A 103 -8.15 2.50 12.73
C LYS A 103 -7.41 1.85 11.55
N GLN A 104 -7.80 2.15 10.32
CA GLN A 104 -7.16 1.64 9.11
C GLN A 104 -5.68 2.00 9.06
N PHE A 105 -5.31 3.25 9.35
CA PHE A 105 -3.91 3.65 9.38
C PHE A 105 -3.12 2.95 10.49
N THR A 106 -3.73 2.71 11.65
CA THR A 106 -3.12 1.88 12.71
C THR A 106 -2.81 0.47 12.19
N GLU A 107 -3.77 -0.18 11.51
CA GLU A 107 -3.56 -1.50 10.90
C GLU A 107 -2.46 -1.48 9.82
N VAL A 108 -2.38 -0.42 9.02
CA VAL A 108 -1.31 -0.25 8.02
C VAL A 108 0.07 -0.16 8.68
N LEU A 109 0.21 0.62 9.76
CA LEU A 109 1.49 0.73 10.49
C LEU A 109 1.93 -0.63 11.06
N GLN A 110 0.99 -1.42 11.58
CA GLN A 110 1.29 -2.78 12.04
C GLN A 110 1.81 -3.66 10.91
N VAL A 111 1.13 -3.65 9.76
CA VAL A 111 1.54 -4.43 8.58
C VAL A 111 2.91 -3.98 8.04
N MET A 112 3.22 -2.69 8.10
CA MET A 112 4.55 -2.17 7.74
C MET A 112 5.64 -2.77 8.64
N VAL A 113 5.44 -2.77 9.97
CA VAL A 113 6.41 -3.36 10.91
C VAL A 113 6.54 -4.87 10.68
N GLU A 114 5.43 -5.59 10.55
CA GLU A 114 5.42 -7.03 10.27
C GLU A 114 6.16 -7.34 8.97
N SER A 115 5.95 -6.56 7.91
CA SER A 115 6.60 -6.75 6.60
C SER A 115 8.10 -6.46 6.64
N SER A 116 8.55 -5.59 7.53
CA SER A 116 9.97 -5.24 7.65
C SER A 116 10.74 -6.15 8.60
N VAL A 117 10.15 -6.56 9.73
CA VAL A 117 10.82 -7.34 10.79
C VAL A 117 10.68 -8.84 10.56
N SER A 118 9.52 -9.30 10.11
CA SER A 118 9.22 -10.74 10.00
C SER A 118 9.60 -11.33 8.63
N ALA A 119 9.96 -10.50 7.66
CA ALA A 119 10.38 -10.98 6.35
C ALA A 119 11.83 -11.51 6.39
N PHE A 120 12.06 -12.63 5.70
CA PHE A 120 13.41 -13.16 5.45
C PHE A 120 13.66 -13.21 3.92
N PRO A 121 14.64 -12.47 3.38
CA PRO A 121 15.47 -11.48 4.08
C PRO A 121 14.65 -10.25 4.55
N PRO A 122 15.15 -9.48 5.53
CA PRO A 122 14.54 -8.23 5.97
C PRO A 122 14.33 -7.27 4.80
N ARG A 123 13.24 -6.49 4.85
CA ARG A 123 12.79 -5.63 3.75
C ARG A 123 12.46 -4.23 4.25
N THR A 124 12.67 -3.24 3.40
CA THR A 124 12.14 -1.90 3.66
C THR A 124 10.71 -1.82 3.14
N ALA A 125 9.76 -1.53 4.02
CA ALA A 125 8.37 -1.26 3.64
C ALA A 125 8.19 0.21 3.27
N VAL A 126 7.54 0.47 2.13
CA VAL A 126 7.21 1.83 1.66
C VAL A 126 5.71 1.91 1.45
N LEU A 127 5.06 2.80 2.19
CA LEU A 127 3.65 3.14 2.02
C LEU A 127 3.54 4.47 1.26
N ALA A 128 2.75 4.49 0.19
CA ALA A 128 2.34 5.72 -0.48
C ALA A 128 0.91 5.59 -1.02
N GLY A 129 0.13 6.67 -0.92
CA GLY A 129 -1.22 6.73 -1.46
C GLY A 129 -2.03 7.89 -0.89
N ASP A 130 -3.31 7.95 -1.23
CA ASP A 130 -4.24 8.89 -0.60
C ASP A 130 -4.66 8.39 0.78
N LEU A 131 -3.98 8.89 1.80
CA LEU A 131 -4.27 8.53 3.19
C LEU A 131 -5.44 9.31 3.77
N ASN A 132 -5.95 10.36 3.10
CA ASN A 132 -7.00 11.24 3.64
C ASN A 132 -6.74 11.74 5.08
N ILE A 133 -5.52 11.63 5.60
CA ILE A 133 -5.21 11.73 7.03
C ILE A 133 -4.79 13.14 7.41
N ARG A 134 -5.12 13.55 8.64
CA ARG A 134 -4.69 14.83 9.21
C ARG A 134 -3.60 14.60 10.25
N ASP A 135 -2.82 15.63 10.56
CA ASP A 135 -1.67 15.53 11.47
C ASP A 135 -2.03 14.95 12.85
N ASP A 136 -3.17 15.38 13.43
CA ASP A 136 -3.64 14.88 14.72
C ASP A 136 -4.04 13.39 14.68
N GLU A 137 -4.50 12.92 13.52
CA GLU A 137 -4.88 11.53 13.27
C GLU A 137 -3.65 10.65 13.10
N VAL A 138 -2.58 11.16 12.49
CA VAL A 138 -1.27 10.49 12.41
C VAL A 138 -0.74 10.21 13.81
N LEU A 139 -0.76 11.22 14.70
CA LEU A 139 -0.32 11.07 16.09
C LEU A 139 -1.18 10.04 16.85
N ALA A 140 -2.51 10.10 16.66
CA ALA A 140 -3.43 9.15 17.29
C ALA A 140 -3.19 7.70 16.83
N ALA A 141 -3.01 7.48 15.53
CA ALA A 141 -2.73 6.16 14.97
C ALA A 141 -1.37 5.61 15.43
N ARG A 142 -0.32 6.45 15.41
CA ARG A 142 1.01 6.07 15.94
C ARG A 142 0.93 5.65 17.41
N LYS A 143 0.22 6.42 18.25
CA LYS A 143 0.04 6.07 19.67
C LYS A 143 -0.65 4.72 19.83
N LYS A 144 -1.68 4.43 19.04
CA LYS A 144 -2.36 3.12 19.05
C LYS A 144 -1.45 2.00 18.55
N ALA A 145 -0.75 2.21 17.44
CA ALA A 145 0.14 1.22 16.86
C ALA A 145 1.30 0.85 17.79
N ARG A 146 1.84 1.79 18.58
CA ARG A 146 2.87 1.49 19.61
C ARG A 146 2.39 0.47 20.66
N VAL A 147 1.11 0.49 21.00
CA VAL A 147 0.54 -0.42 22.00
C VAL A 147 0.23 -1.79 21.39
N LEU A 148 -0.12 -1.82 20.10
CA LEU A 148 -0.65 -3.01 19.43
C LEU A 148 0.37 -3.78 18.58
N SER A 149 1.53 -3.19 18.25
CA SER A 149 2.52 -3.81 17.38
C SER A 149 3.49 -4.67 18.19
N ALA A 150 3.79 -5.88 17.72
CA ALA A 150 4.80 -6.74 18.32
C ALA A 150 6.25 -6.21 18.13
N GLY A 151 6.45 -5.26 17.21
CA GLY A 151 7.72 -4.58 16.96
C GLY A 151 7.62 -3.06 17.13
N SER A 152 8.76 -2.39 17.20
CA SER A 152 8.80 -0.93 17.32
C SER A 152 8.35 -0.25 16.03
N ILE A 153 7.41 0.69 16.13
CA ILE A 153 7.02 1.55 15.01
C ILE A 153 7.93 2.78 14.87
N ASP A 154 8.89 2.99 15.78
CA ASP A 154 9.72 4.20 15.80
C ASP A 154 10.71 4.24 14.62
N GLY A 155 10.94 3.10 13.96
CA GLY A 155 11.67 3.03 12.69
C GLY A 155 10.85 3.49 11.47
N ILE A 156 9.55 3.77 11.61
CA ILE A 156 8.74 4.34 10.52
C ILE A 156 9.02 5.83 10.44
N VAL A 157 9.49 6.28 9.28
CA VAL A 157 9.82 7.67 8.99
C VAL A 157 8.76 8.25 8.05
N ASP A 158 8.38 9.50 8.26
CA ASP A 158 7.61 10.27 7.29
C ASP A 158 8.58 10.91 6.29
N ALA A 159 8.35 10.71 5.00
CA ALA A 159 9.24 11.21 3.96
C ALA A 159 9.18 12.74 3.81
N TRP A 160 8.19 13.39 4.41
CA TRP A 160 7.96 14.84 4.30
C TRP A 160 8.17 15.60 5.62
N SER A 161 8.58 14.91 6.68
CA SER A 161 8.91 15.52 7.99
C SER A 161 10.32 16.07 8.07
#